data_AF-A0A3M0DWE8-F1
#
_entry.id   AF-A0A3M0DWE8-F1
#
_cell.length_a   1.000
_cell.length_b   1.000
_cell.length_c   1.000
_cell.angle_alpha   90.00
_cell.angle_beta   90.00
_cell.angle_gamma   90.00
#
_symmetry.space_group_name_H-M   'P 1'
#
loop_
_entity.id
_entity.type
_entity.pdbx_description
1 polymer ?
#
loop_
_entity_poly.entity_id
_entity_poly.type
_entity_poly.pdbx_seq_one_letter_code
_entity_poly.pdbx_strand_id
1 'polypeptide(L)'
;MKINISSIIRDHWKTLRRADSKSLSYYDLLLFYGAPTLLAGFFYWEAMALTRDAYNVSITFFGIFIALMLNIQVAIFGIFQRRWESPTDKRLAEIQSRQAAARRTLLTELNANVSYVVLVCVISLFSVLLFYVQDWKNGVPPAVTVFFYGHFLLTLLMVVKRAHALFQKEYRDTPA
;
A
#
# COMPACT_ATOMS: atom_id res chain seq x y z
N MET A 1 3.39 21.13 -11.78
CA MET A 1 3.28 20.53 -10.43
C MET A 1 4.66 19.97 -10.07
N LYS A 2 5.29 20.42 -8.98
CA LYS A 2 6.59 19.86 -8.53
C LYS A 2 6.38 18.39 -8.11
N ILE A 3 7.40 17.54 -8.25
CA ILE A 3 7.38 16.15 -7.76
C ILE A 3 7.23 16.19 -6.24
N ASN A 4 6.00 16.15 -5.73
CA ASN A 4 5.71 16.16 -4.30
C ASN A 4 5.10 14.81 -3.90
N ILE A 5 5.99 13.87 -3.57
CA ILE A 5 5.62 12.53 -3.06
C ILE A 5 5.17 12.55 -1.59
N SER A 6 5.37 13.67 -0.88
CA SER A 6 5.03 13.76 0.55
C SER A 6 3.53 13.67 0.81
N SER A 7 2.69 14.04 -0.16
CA SER A 7 1.25 13.84 -0.08
C SER A 7 0.89 12.35 0.00
N ILE A 8 1.52 11.50 -0.82
CA ILE A 8 1.27 10.05 -0.86
C ILE A 8 1.60 9.41 0.50
N ILE A 9 2.78 9.73 1.05
CA ILE A 9 3.22 9.21 2.36
C ILE A 9 2.26 9.69 3.46
N ARG A 10 1.93 10.98 3.46
CA ARG A 10 1.00 11.57 4.44
C ARG A 10 -0.38 10.92 4.37
N ASP A 11 -0.89 10.68 3.17
CA ASP A 11 -2.22 10.11 2.98
C ASP A 11 -2.24 8.64 3.40
N HIS A 12 -1.19 7.86 3.11
CA HIS A 12 -1.03 6.51 3.66
C HIS A 12 -1.06 6.51 5.19
N TRP A 13 -0.27 7.37 5.83
CA TRP A 13 -0.24 7.49 7.29
C TRP A 13 -1.57 7.92 7.91
N LYS A 14 -2.33 8.78 7.23
CA LYS A 14 -3.69 9.10 7.67
C LYS A 14 -4.58 7.86 7.69
N THR A 15 -4.37 6.91 6.78
CA THR A 15 -5.14 5.66 6.77
C THR A 15 -4.81 4.74 7.96
N LEU A 16 -3.62 4.86 8.56
CA LEU A 16 -3.21 4.07 9.75
C LEU A 16 -3.88 4.52 11.05
N ARG A 17 -4.70 5.58 11.02
CA ARG A 17 -5.49 6.00 12.18
C ARG A 17 -6.66 5.05 12.39
N ARG A 18 -6.93 4.66 13.63
CA ARG A 18 -8.06 3.79 13.95
C ARG A 18 -9.40 4.47 13.64
N ALA A 19 -10.39 3.67 13.25
CA ALA A 19 -11.76 4.13 13.03
C ALA A 19 -12.47 4.56 14.34
N ASP A 20 -11.98 4.12 15.50
CA ASP A 20 -12.56 4.35 16.83
C ASP A 20 -11.89 5.49 17.63
N SER A 21 -10.68 5.92 17.26
CA SER A 21 -9.91 6.93 17.98
C SER A 21 -9.13 7.85 17.05
N LYS A 22 -9.15 9.16 17.33
CA LYS A 22 -8.39 10.20 16.62
C LYS A 22 -6.86 10.06 16.73
N SER A 23 -6.35 9.10 17.50
CA SER A 23 -4.91 8.85 17.67
C SER A 23 -4.34 7.93 16.60
N LEU A 24 -3.14 8.25 16.10
CA LEU A 24 -2.32 7.29 15.35
C LEU A 24 -2.13 6.04 16.23
N SER A 25 -2.42 4.86 15.68
CA SER A 25 -2.07 3.62 16.37
C SER A 25 -0.56 3.49 16.33
N TYR A 26 0.12 3.86 17.42
CA TYR A 26 1.58 3.70 17.54
C TYR A 26 1.99 2.25 17.30
N TYR A 27 1.13 1.29 17.66
CA TYR A 27 1.28 -0.13 17.34
C TYR A 27 1.31 -0.43 15.84
N ASP A 28 0.45 0.22 15.05
CA ASP A 28 0.42 -0.01 13.60
C ASP A 28 1.68 0.59 12.96
N LEU A 29 2.13 1.75 13.42
CA LEU A 29 3.39 2.33 12.95
C LEU A 29 4.59 1.44 13.31
N LEU A 30 4.65 0.96 14.56
CA LEU A 30 5.69 0.04 15.02
C LEU A 30 5.65 -1.28 14.26
N LEU A 31 4.48 -1.80 13.91
CA LEU A 31 4.37 -3.02 13.13
C LEU A 31 4.89 -2.81 11.69
N PHE A 32 4.49 -1.73 11.03
CA PHE A 32 4.81 -1.47 9.62
C PHE A 32 6.27 -1.08 9.38
N TYR A 33 6.91 -0.43 10.35
CA TYR A 33 8.32 -0.01 10.23
C TYR A 33 9.24 -0.81 11.15
N GLY A 34 8.81 -1.11 12.37
CA GLY A 34 9.61 -1.85 13.34
C GLY A 34 9.81 -3.31 12.94
N ALA A 35 8.76 -4.05 12.53
CA ALA A 35 8.93 -5.46 12.16
C ALA A 35 9.87 -5.66 10.96
N PRO A 36 9.76 -4.90 9.85
CA PRO A 36 10.74 -4.98 8.76
C PRO A 36 12.15 -4.55 9.19
N THR A 37 12.27 -3.58 10.08
CA THR A 37 13.58 -3.12 10.60
C THR A 37 14.24 -4.17 11.47
N LEU A 38 13.48 -4.85 12.34
CA LEU A 38 14.00 -5.95 13.16
C LEU A 38 14.48 -7.12 12.28
N LEU A 39 13.70 -7.47 11.25
CA LEU A 39 14.08 -8.51 10.30
C LEU A 39 15.37 -8.13 9.53
N ALA A 40 15.47 -6.88 9.08
CA ALA A 40 16.67 -6.37 8.43
C ALA A 40 17.89 -6.36 9.37
N GLY A 41 17.71 -5.95 10.63
CA GLY A 41 18.75 -5.97 11.65
C GLY A 41 19.27 -7.38 11.94
N PHE A 42 18.37 -8.36 12.00
CA PHE A 42 18.74 -9.77 12.12
C PHE A 42 19.59 -10.25 10.93
N PHE A 43 19.18 -9.95 9.70
CA PHE A 43 19.94 -10.31 8.49
C PHE A 43 21.32 -9.63 8.43
N TYR A 44 21.40 -8.38 8.89
CA TYR A 44 22.68 -7.66 9.00
C TYR A 44 23.60 -8.30 10.03
N TRP A 45 23.05 -8.68 11.20
CA TRP A 45 23.82 -9.31 12.28
C TRP A 45 24.39 -10.68 11.86
N GLU A 46 23.60 -11.48 11.14
CA GLU A 46 24.04 -12.76 10.56
C GLU A 46 24.98 -12.60 9.35
N ALA A 47 25.33 -11.36 8.98
CA ALA A 47 26.19 -11.03 7.83
C ALA A 47 25.74 -11.72 6.53
N MET A 48 24.42 -11.87 6.33
CA MET A 48 23.88 -12.59 5.18
C MET A 48 24.24 -11.91 3.86
N ALA A 49 24.68 -12.71 2.91
CA ALA A 49 25.02 -12.28 1.57
C ALA A 49 23.82 -12.43 0.63
N LEU A 50 23.54 -11.43 -0.21
CA LEU A 50 22.65 -11.60 -1.36
C LEU A 50 23.46 -11.86 -2.63
N THR A 51 23.06 -12.89 -3.36
CA THR A 51 23.63 -13.18 -4.67
C THR A 51 23.13 -12.18 -5.70
N ARG A 52 23.89 -12.06 -6.79
CA ARG A 52 23.49 -11.23 -7.92
C ARG A 52 22.16 -11.68 -8.54
N ASP A 53 21.89 -12.98 -8.51
CA ASP A 53 20.62 -13.57 -8.94
C ASP A 53 19.45 -13.12 -8.04
N ALA A 54 19.66 -13.03 -6.72
CA ALA A 54 18.63 -12.55 -5.81
C ALA A 54 18.26 -11.08 -6.10
N TYR A 55 19.24 -10.23 -6.41
CA TYR A 55 18.98 -8.86 -6.85
C TYR A 55 18.27 -8.82 -8.20
N ASN A 56 18.64 -9.67 -9.16
CA ASN A 56 17.97 -9.74 -10.45
C ASN A 56 16.48 -10.13 -10.29
N VAL A 57 16.21 -11.17 -9.50
CA VAL A 57 14.83 -11.58 -9.13
C VAL A 57 14.09 -10.43 -8.46
N SER A 58 14.73 -9.68 -7.57
CA SER A 58 14.14 -8.53 -6.87
C SER A 58 13.77 -7.40 -7.82
N ILE A 59 14.63 -7.09 -8.80
CA ILE A 59 14.37 -6.08 -9.86
C ILE A 59 13.13 -6.50 -10.66
N THR A 60 13.07 -7.75 -11.11
CA THR A 60 11.91 -8.27 -11.84
C THR A 60 10.65 -8.23 -11.00
N PHE A 61 10.73 -8.66 -9.73
CA PHE A 61 9.61 -8.66 -8.79
C PHE A 61 9.01 -7.26 -8.60
N PHE A 62 9.82 -6.28 -8.20
CA PHE A 62 9.32 -4.92 -7.98
C PHE A 62 8.83 -4.27 -9.29
N GLY A 63 9.49 -4.54 -10.42
CA GLY A 63 9.04 -4.07 -11.74
C GLY A 63 7.64 -4.56 -12.10
N ILE A 64 7.38 -5.86 -11.94
CA ILE A 64 6.05 -6.46 -12.17
C ILE A 64 5.02 -5.85 -11.22
N PHE A 65 5.35 -5.72 -9.93
CA PHE A 65 4.42 -5.17 -8.95
C PHE A 65 4.07 -3.70 -9.21
N ILE A 66 4.99 -2.88 -9.70
CA ILE A 66 4.67 -1.50 -10.13
C ILE A 66 3.57 -1.53 -11.19
N ALA A 67 3.73 -2.33 -12.25
CA ALA A 67 2.74 -2.44 -13.33
C ALA A 67 1.38 -2.94 -12.82
N LEU A 68 1.37 -3.99 -11.98
CA LEU A 68 0.15 -4.53 -11.38
C LEU A 68 -0.57 -3.52 -10.49
N MET A 69 0.17 -2.81 -9.63
CA MET A 69 -0.43 -1.84 -8.71
C MET A 69 -0.97 -0.61 -9.46
N LEU A 70 -0.29 -0.16 -10.53
CA LEU A 70 -0.80 0.90 -11.40
C LEU A 70 -2.11 0.48 -12.11
N ASN A 71 -2.20 -0.76 -12.60
CA ASN A 71 -3.44 -1.29 -13.19
C ASN A 71 -4.59 -1.29 -12.18
N ILE A 72 -4.33 -1.72 -10.93
CA ILE A 72 -5.32 -1.67 -9.84
C ILE A 72 -5.73 -0.22 -9.54
N GLN A 73 -4.77 0.72 -9.53
CA GLN A 73 -5.06 2.13 -9.28
C GLN A 73 -6.00 2.71 -10.34
N VAL A 74 -5.78 2.38 -11.62
CA VAL A 74 -6.69 2.76 -12.72
C VAL A 74 -8.06 2.10 -12.55
N ALA A 75 -8.13 0.83 -12.16
CA ALA A 75 -9.40 0.14 -11.91
C ALA A 75 -10.20 0.80 -10.78
N ILE A 76 -9.54 1.16 -9.67
CA ILE A 76 -10.17 1.89 -8.55
C ILE A 76 -10.71 3.24 -9.03
N PHE A 77 -9.96 3.97 -9.85
CA PHE A 77 -10.42 5.23 -10.43
C PHE A 77 -11.68 5.03 -11.29
N GLY A 78 -11.75 3.97 -12.10
CA GLY A 78 -12.96 3.62 -12.84
C GLY A 78 -14.16 3.33 -11.93
N ILE A 79 -13.96 2.63 -10.82
CA ILE A 79 -15.02 2.36 -9.82
C ILE A 79 -15.49 3.66 -9.16
N PHE A 80 -14.56 4.58 -8.88
CA PHE A 80 -14.83 5.88 -8.26
C PHE A 80 -15.71 6.79 -9.13
N GLN A 81 -15.59 6.69 -10.45
CA GLN A 81 -16.38 7.50 -11.39
C GLN A 81 -17.83 7.02 -11.57
N ARG A 82 -18.18 5.81 -11.12
CA ARG A 82 -19.54 5.27 -11.25
C ARG A 82 -20.51 6.08 -10.38
N ARG A 83 -21.40 6.83 -11.04
CA ARG A 83 -22.49 7.58 -10.40
C ARG A 83 -23.58 6.62 -9.94
N TRP A 84 -24.15 6.90 -8.78
CA TRP A 84 -25.40 6.29 -8.35
C TRP A 84 -26.54 7.22 -8.72
N GLU A 85 -27.64 6.68 -9.22
CA GLU A 85 -28.85 7.46 -9.48
C GLU A 85 -29.48 7.93 -8.17
N SER A 86 -29.84 9.20 -8.08
CA SER A 86 -30.47 9.75 -6.87
C SER A 86 -31.93 9.30 -6.81
N PRO A 87 -32.39 8.70 -5.70
CA PRO A 87 -33.79 8.35 -5.52
C PRO A 87 -34.67 9.60 -5.48
N THR A 88 -35.90 9.47 -5.96
CA THR A 88 -36.91 10.54 -5.88
C THR A 88 -37.41 10.77 -4.44
N ASP A 89 -37.34 9.73 -3.58
CA ASP A 89 -37.73 9.81 -2.16
C ASP A 89 -36.58 10.39 -1.31
N LYS A 90 -36.90 11.44 -0.53
CA LYS A 90 -35.96 12.14 0.37
C LYS A 90 -35.35 11.22 1.44
N ARG A 91 -36.11 10.25 1.99
CA ARG A 91 -35.58 9.33 3.01
C ARG A 91 -34.59 8.33 2.41
N LEU A 92 -34.90 7.80 1.23
CA LEU A 92 -34.00 6.90 0.50
C LEU A 92 -32.74 7.65 0.04
N ALA A 93 -32.89 8.89 -0.41
CA ALA A 93 -31.77 9.75 -0.79
C ALA A 93 -30.79 9.99 0.39
N GLU A 94 -31.30 10.17 1.61
CA GLU A 94 -30.44 10.34 2.79
C GLU A 94 -29.66 9.06 3.13
N ILE A 95 -30.30 7.90 3.13
CA ILE A 95 -29.64 6.60 3.38
C ILE A 95 -28.57 6.34 2.33
N GLN A 96 -28.90 6.56 1.06
CA GLN A 96 -27.99 6.37 -0.06
C GLN A 96 -26.80 7.34 0.00
N SER A 97 -27.02 8.59 0.43
CA SER A 97 -25.94 9.57 0.59
C SER A 97 -24.91 9.12 1.64
N ARG A 98 -25.38 8.52 2.76
CA ARG A 98 -24.51 7.98 3.82
C ARG A 98 -23.72 6.77 3.31
N GLN A 99 -24.37 5.87 2.57
CA GLN A 99 -23.70 4.72 1.95
C GLN A 99 -22.62 5.17 0.95
N ALA A 100 -22.95 6.11 0.07
CA ALA A 100 -22.05 6.69 -0.92
C ALA A 100 -20.86 7.40 -0.26
N ALA A 101 -21.09 8.16 0.81
CA ALA A 101 -20.02 8.80 1.58
C ALA A 101 -19.06 7.77 2.18
N ALA A 102 -19.57 6.74 2.83
CA ALA A 102 -18.72 5.70 3.41
C ALA A 102 -18.02 4.83 2.34
N ARG A 103 -18.63 4.61 1.17
CA ARG A 103 -17.98 3.97 0.00
C ARG A 103 -16.83 4.83 -0.51
N ARG A 104 -17.04 6.14 -0.63
CA ARG A 104 -16.03 7.10 -1.05
C ARG A 104 -14.83 7.11 -0.11
N THR A 105 -15.05 7.08 1.21
CA THR A 105 -13.98 6.99 2.20
C THR A 105 -13.12 5.73 2.00
N LEU A 106 -13.74 4.55 1.90
CA LEU A 106 -13.01 3.29 1.69
C LEU A 106 -12.21 3.29 0.39
N LEU A 107 -12.79 3.80 -0.70
CA LEU A 107 -12.11 3.94 -1.99
C LEU A 107 -10.91 4.90 -1.91
N THR A 108 -11.07 6.04 -1.21
CA THR A 108 -9.99 7.01 -1.01
C THR A 108 -8.84 6.40 -0.19
N GLU A 109 -9.15 5.69 0.89
CA GLU A 109 -8.14 5.02 1.71
C GLU A 109 -7.43 3.89 0.96
N LEU A 110 -8.18 3.08 0.21
CA LEU A 110 -7.63 2.03 -0.63
C LEU A 110 -6.68 2.63 -1.68
N ASN A 111 -7.11 3.68 -2.36
CA ASN A 111 -6.29 4.37 -3.36
C ASN A 111 -5.00 4.95 -2.75
N ALA A 112 -5.08 5.58 -1.57
CA ALA A 112 -3.89 6.10 -0.87
C ALA A 112 -2.87 4.98 -0.57
N ASN A 113 -3.34 3.81 -0.14
CA ASN A 113 -2.46 2.67 0.16
C ASN A 113 -1.89 2.02 -1.10
N VAL A 114 -2.67 1.90 -2.17
CA VAL A 114 -2.16 1.42 -3.47
C VAL A 114 -1.07 2.37 -3.99
N SER A 115 -1.32 3.68 -3.98
CA SER A 115 -0.32 4.68 -4.40
C SER A 115 0.95 4.63 -3.54
N TYR A 116 0.82 4.35 -2.24
CA TYR A 116 1.97 4.17 -1.36
C TYR A 116 2.76 2.89 -1.67
N VAL A 117 2.09 1.76 -1.91
CA VAL A 117 2.77 0.53 -2.35
C VAL A 117 3.51 0.76 -3.66
N VAL A 118 2.93 1.47 -4.64
CA VAL A 118 3.62 1.82 -5.89
C VAL A 118 4.90 2.60 -5.59
N LEU A 119 4.83 3.60 -4.70
CA LEU A 119 6.00 4.38 -4.30
C LEU A 119 7.07 3.51 -3.63
N VAL A 120 6.67 2.61 -2.73
CA VAL A 120 7.58 1.63 -2.09
C VAL A 120 8.25 0.76 -3.15
N CYS A 121 7.51 0.22 -4.12
CA CYS A 121 8.09 -0.59 -5.19
C CYS A 121 9.08 0.20 -6.05
N VAL A 122 8.78 1.46 -6.40
CA VAL A 122 9.68 2.31 -7.18
C VAL A 122 10.98 2.55 -6.41
N ILE A 123 10.90 2.94 -5.13
CA ILE A 123 12.08 3.17 -4.28
C ILE A 123 12.88 1.88 -4.13
N SER A 124 12.20 0.75 -3.92
CA SER A 124 12.84 -0.58 -3.76
C SER A 124 13.55 -1.00 -5.05
N LEU A 125 12.91 -0.84 -6.21
CA LEU A 125 13.47 -1.15 -7.52
C LEU A 125 14.76 -0.36 -7.77
N PHE A 126 14.74 0.96 -7.57
CA PHE A 126 15.93 1.79 -7.77
C PHE A 126 17.05 1.43 -6.78
N SER A 127 16.71 1.15 -5.53
CA SER A 127 17.70 0.77 -4.51
C SER A 127 18.37 -0.57 -4.86
N VAL A 128 17.57 -1.59 -5.19
CA VAL A 128 18.07 -2.91 -5.58
C VAL A 128 18.88 -2.83 -6.89
N LEU A 129 18.44 -2.02 -7.86
CA LEU A 129 19.18 -1.81 -9.10
C LEU A 129 20.56 -1.21 -8.83
N LEU A 130 20.65 -0.23 -7.91
CA LEU A 130 21.92 0.35 -7.49
C LEU A 130 22.82 -0.71 -6.85
N PHE A 131 22.28 -1.54 -5.95
CA PHE A 131 23.03 -2.61 -5.28
C PHE A 131 23.55 -3.66 -6.26
N TYR A 132 22.75 -3.99 -7.29
CA TYR A 132 23.12 -4.88 -8.38
C TYR A 132 24.29 -4.32 -9.21
N VAL A 133 24.24 -3.04 -9.58
CA VAL A 133 25.27 -2.38 -10.39
C VAL A 133 26.59 -2.25 -9.63
N GLN A 134 26.53 -1.96 -8.32
CA GLN A 134 27.71 -1.81 -7.46
C GLN A 134 28.27 -3.17 -6.95
N ASP A 135 27.64 -4.29 -7.31
CA ASP A 135 27.99 -5.65 -6.86
C ASP A 135 28.09 -5.80 -5.33
N TRP A 136 27.24 -5.08 -4.59
CA TRP A 136 27.26 -5.10 -3.12
C TRP A 136 26.56 -6.33 -2.55
N LYS A 137 27.32 -7.37 -2.24
CA LYS A 137 26.77 -8.66 -1.77
C LYS A 137 26.51 -8.73 -0.27
N ASN A 138 27.25 -7.98 0.54
CA ASN A 138 27.26 -8.11 2.00
C ASN A 138 26.99 -6.77 2.70
N GLY A 139 26.62 -6.84 3.98
CA GLY A 139 26.49 -5.67 4.85
C GLY A 139 25.10 -5.03 4.76
N VAL A 140 25.06 -3.69 4.61
CA VAL A 140 23.82 -2.91 4.62
C VAL A 140 22.87 -3.23 3.46
N PRO A 141 23.33 -3.47 2.21
CA PRO A 141 22.43 -3.64 1.06
C PRO A 141 21.48 -4.85 1.16
N PRO A 142 21.94 -6.06 1.56
CA PRO A 142 21.05 -7.17 1.89
C PRO A 142 19.98 -6.82 2.93
N ALA A 143 20.37 -6.14 4.00
CA ALA A 143 19.47 -5.73 5.07
C ALA A 143 18.39 -4.77 4.55
N VAL A 144 18.78 -3.79 3.73
CA VAL A 144 17.86 -2.83 3.10
C VAL A 144 16.90 -3.53 2.14
N THR A 145 17.37 -4.50 1.35
CA THR A 145 16.50 -5.29 0.47
C THR A 145 15.46 -6.06 1.29
N VAL A 146 15.87 -6.70 2.40
CA VAL A 146 14.95 -7.42 3.30
C VAL A 146 13.95 -6.49 3.96
N PHE A 147 14.38 -5.30 4.39
CA PHE A 147 13.48 -4.25 4.89
C PHE A 147 12.41 -3.91 3.86
N PHE A 148 12.80 -3.68 2.60
CA PHE A 148 11.86 -3.36 1.53
C PHE A 148 10.85 -4.49 1.30
N TYR A 149 11.29 -5.74 1.28
CA TYR A 149 10.38 -6.89 1.17
C TYR A 149 9.38 -6.97 2.33
N GLY A 150 9.86 -6.83 3.56
CA GLY A 150 9.00 -6.87 4.74
C GLY A 150 7.99 -5.72 4.75
N HIS A 151 8.45 -4.51 4.47
CA HIS A 151 7.60 -3.32 4.42
C HIS A 151 6.59 -3.39 3.27
N PHE A 152 7.01 -3.85 2.10
CA PHE A 152 6.13 -4.13 0.96
C PHE A 152 5.05 -5.14 1.32
N LEU A 153 5.42 -6.27 1.95
CA LEU A 153 4.48 -7.34 2.31
C LEU A 153 3.39 -6.83 3.26
N LEU A 154 3.76 -6.14 4.33
CA LEU A 154 2.79 -5.59 5.29
C LEU A 154 1.87 -4.57 4.64
N THR A 155 2.40 -3.74 3.76
CA THR A 155 1.61 -2.74 3.01
C THR A 155 0.67 -3.39 2.01
N LEU A 156 1.11 -4.45 1.32
CA LEU A 156 0.26 -5.24 0.43
C LEU A 156 -0.88 -5.90 1.22
N LEU A 157 -0.60 -6.49 2.38
CA LEU A 157 -1.62 -7.09 3.24
C LEU A 157 -2.67 -6.05 3.69
N MET A 158 -2.26 -4.81 3.95
CA MET A 158 -3.20 -3.71 4.23
C MET A 158 -4.09 -3.39 3.02
N VAL A 159 -3.52 -3.32 1.82
CA VAL A 159 -4.28 -3.11 0.58
C VAL A 159 -5.31 -4.23 0.42
N VAL A 160 -4.91 -5.49 0.58
CA VAL A 160 -5.81 -6.66 0.51
C VAL A 160 -6.93 -6.56 1.53
N LYS A 161 -6.62 -6.27 2.80
CA LYS A 161 -7.61 -6.11 3.87
C LYS A 161 -8.65 -5.02 3.54
N ARG A 162 -8.22 -3.88 3.00
CA ARG A 162 -9.13 -2.78 2.64
C ARG A 162 -9.96 -3.08 1.40
N ALA A 163 -9.37 -3.71 0.39
CA ALA A 163 -10.11 -4.19 -0.76
C ALA A 163 -11.20 -5.17 -0.34
N HIS A 164 -10.88 -6.12 0.55
CA HIS A 164 -11.85 -7.06 1.10
C HIS A 164 -13.00 -6.36 1.84
N ALA A 165 -12.68 -5.39 2.72
CA ALA A 165 -13.69 -4.61 3.44
C ALA A 165 -14.61 -3.82 2.50
N LEU A 166 -14.05 -3.26 1.41
CA LEU A 166 -14.83 -2.57 0.37
C LEU A 166 -15.78 -3.55 -0.35
N PHE A 167 -15.30 -4.72 -0.78
CA PHE A 167 -16.13 -5.71 -1.46
C PHE A 167 -17.23 -6.28 -0.56
N GLN A 168 -16.93 -6.59 0.69
CA GLN A 168 -17.94 -7.04 1.65
C GLN A 168 -19.06 -6.01 1.82
N LYS A 169 -18.70 -4.71 1.86
CA LYS A 169 -19.68 -3.65 1.93
C LYS A 169 -20.55 -3.59 0.67
N GLU A 170 -19.95 -3.67 -0.51
CA GLU A 170 -20.69 -3.62 -1.79
C GLU A 170 -21.68 -4.81 -1.90
N TYR A 171 -21.27 -6.01 -1.48
CA TYR A 171 -22.14 -7.19 -1.48
C TYR A 171 -23.32 -7.07 -0.52
N ARG A 172 -23.14 -6.39 0.63
CA ARG A 172 -24.22 -6.19 1.60
C ARG A 172 -25.20 -5.10 1.17
N ASP A 173 -24.69 -4.06 0.51
CA ASP A 173 -25.46 -2.87 0.16
C ASP A 173 -26.16 -3.00 -1.22
N THR A 174 -25.85 -4.03 -2.02
CA THR A 174 -26.55 -4.34 -3.28
C THR A 174 -27.84 -5.11 -2.98
N PRO A 175 -29.04 -4.58 -3.28
CA PRO A 175 -30.29 -5.34 -3.13
C PRO A 175 -30.28 -6.54 -4.10
N ALA A 176 -30.72 -7.70 -3.61
CA ALA A 176 -30.94 -8.91 -4.40
C ALA A 176 -32.03 -8.71 -5.46
#